data_AF-A0A3C1GP07-F1
#
_entry.id   AF-A0A3C1GP07-F1
#
_cell.length_a   1.000
_cell.length_b   1.000
_cell.length_c   1.000
_cell.angle_alpha   90.00
_cell.angle_beta   90.00
_cell.angle_gamma   90.00
#
_symmetry.space_group_name_H-M   'P 1'
#
loop_
_entity.id
_entity.type
_entity.pdbx_description
1 polymer ?
#
loop_
_entity_poly.entity_id
_entity_poly.type
_entity_poly.pdbx_seq_one_letter_code
_entity_poly.pdbx_strand_id
1 'polypeptide(L)'
;MLLGTLTERRFEQFSHEITRGRQLSIEGRVAERTDTDYLVNDASGRPLCRLNIKFHGTLFRQAREMVGLDPNDCFALATYKIFNALQRQQQDRFPYVFLILSIPGLSASAVAPSVPDDFVWVMSVVKGRRVVEEAIAKELGRPEHADVFQGILNRMTEGEFRLISARRAFALLRDLLFDRVFAVRVPRFNQNYRNAEIDMHFSISQELTPVATFLEILDRDSLQVLAVRLDRGEI
;
A
#
# COMPACT_ATOMS: atom_id res chain seq x y z
N MET A 1 -7.32 -1.91 -9.92
CA MET A 1 -7.60 -2.48 -8.59
C MET A 1 -7.55 -4.01 -8.52
N LEU A 2 -7.53 -4.76 -9.63
CA LEU A 2 -7.18 -6.20 -9.59
C LEU A 2 -5.88 -6.45 -8.81
N LEU A 3 -4.84 -5.67 -9.13
CA LEU A 3 -3.56 -5.73 -8.42
C LEU A 3 -3.67 -5.36 -6.94
N GLY A 4 -4.63 -4.50 -6.55
CA GLY A 4 -4.90 -4.17 -5.15
C GLY A 4 -5.46 -5.37 -4.39
N THR A 5 -6.53 -5.97 -4.92
CA THR A 5 -7.13 -7.19 -4.35
C THR A 5 -6.14 -8.36 -4.31
N LEU A 6 -5.34 -8.55 -5.36
CA LEU A 6 -4.28 -9.57 -5.37
C LEU A 6 -3.19 -9.29 -4.33
N THR A 7 -2.89 -8.02 -4.06
CA THR A 7 -1.94 -7.65 -3.01
C THR A 7 -2.49 -7.95 -1.62
N GLU A 8 -3.78 -7.71 -1.38
CA GLU A 8 -4.47 -8.13 -0.14
C GLU A 8 -4.42 -9.65 0.04
N ARG A 9 -4.70 -10.42 -1.01
CA ARG A 9 -4.56 -11.89 -0.99
C ARG A 9 -3.14 -12.36 -0.72
N ARG A 10 -2.15 -11.71 -1.35
CA ARG A 10 -0.72 -11.97 -1.11
C ARG A 10 -0.35 -11.65 0.34
N PHE A 11 -0.93 -10.59 0.91
CA PHE A 11 -0.76 -10.24 2.30
C PHE A 11 -1.41 -11.27 3.23
N GLU A 12 -2.60 -11.77 2.95
CA GLU A 12 -3.23 -12.85 3.74
C GLU A 12 -2.30 -14.07 3.85
N GLN A 13 -1.69 -14.50 2.74
CA GLN A 13 -0.69 -15.59 2.72
C GLN A 13 0.56 -15.25 3.54
N PHE A 14 0.99 -13.99 3.52
CA PHE A 14 2.16 -13.51 4.26
C PHE A 14 1.87 -13.26 5.74
N SER A 15 0.62 -12.96 6.10
CA SER A 15 0.22 -12.49 7.44
C SER A 15 0.58 -13.50 8.54
N HIS A 16 0.62 -14.78 8.19
CA HIS A 16 1.11 -15.84 9.07
C HIS A 16 2.56 -15.64 9.51
N GLU A 17 3.45 -15.10 8.67
CA GLU A 17 4.83 -14.81 9.06
C GLU A 17 4.91 -13.68 10.11
N ILE A 18 3.97 -12.74 10.08
CA ILE A 18 3.86 -11.69 11.10
C ILE A 18 3.42 -12.29 12.45
N THR A 19 2.46 -13.21 12.44
CA THR A 19 1.92 -13.80 13.69
C THR A 19 2.69 -15.02 14.18
N ARG A 20 3.52 -15.66 13.35
CA ARG A 20 4.21 -16.92 13.64
C ARG A 20 5.09 -16.81 14.90
N GLY A 21 4.78 -17.65 15.89
CA GLY A 21 5.52 -17.70 17.16
C GLY A 21 5.30 -16.49 18.06
N ARG A 22 4.37 -15.59 17.71
CA ARG A 22 4.08 -14.35 18.44
C ARG A 22 2.65 -14.39 18.96
N GLN A 23 2.41 -13.73 20.09
CA GLN A 23 1.06 -13.56 20.61
C GLN A 23 0.38 -12.37 19.93
N LEU A 24 0.24 -12.46 18.61
CA LEU A 24 -0.37 -11.46 17.74
C LEU A 24 -1.51 -12.07 16.93
N SER A 25 -2.53 -11.27 16.66
CA SER A 25 -3.58 -11.61 15.71
C SER A 25 -3.75 -10.50 14.68
N ILE A 26 -4.17 -10.87 13.48
CA ILE A 26 -4.46 -9.93 12.39
C ILE A 26 -5.92 -10.13 12.02
N GLU A 27 -6.71 -9.06 12.14
CA GLU A 27 -8.13 -9.06 11.84
C GLU A 27 -8.40 -8.23 10.58
N GLY A 28 -9.07 -8.83 9.58
CA GLY A 28 -9.45 -8.13 8.36
C GLY A 28 -10.62 -7.18 8.57
N ARG A 29 -10.49 -5.94 8.08
CA ARG A 29 -11.51 -4.88 8.13
C ARG A 29 -11.95 -4.41 6.73
N VAL A 30 -11.51 -5.11 5.67
CA VAL A 30 -11.76 -4.80 4.25
C VAL A 30 -13.24 -4.62 3.92
N ALA A 31 -14.14 -5.35 4.58
CA ALA A 31 -15.58 -5.28 4.34
C ALA A 31 -16.24 -3.97 4.86
N GLU A 32 -15.59 -3.24 5.77
CA GLU A 32 -16.19 -2.09 6.45
C GLU A 32 -16.11 -0.78 5.65
N ARG A 33 -15.53 -0.80 4.44
CA ARG A 33 -15.28 0.39 3.59
C ARG A 33 -14.55 1.51 4.35
N THR A 34 -13.71 1.14 5.32
CA THR A 34 -12.87 2.07 6.05
C THR A 34 -11.52 2.22 5.33
N ASP A 35 -10.79 3.29 5.63
CA ASP A 35 -9.37 3.41 5.25
C ASP A 35 -8.51 2.45 6.11
N THR A 36 -8.93 1.22 6.38
CA THR A 36 -8.17 0.22 7.13
C THR A 36 -8.46 -1.14 6.55
N ASP A 37 -7.40 -1.84 6.14
CA ASP A 37 -7.55 -3.16 5.56
C ASP A 37 -7.41 -4.22 6.65
N TYR A 38 -6.47 -4.02 7.60
CA TYR A 38 -6.25 -4.95 8.71
C TYR A 38 -5.93 -4.23 10.03
N LEU A 39 -6.27 -4.88 11.13
CA LEU A 39 -5.92 -4.48 12.49
C LEU A 39 -5.00 -5.54 13.10
N VAL A 40 -3.85 -5.12 13.61
CA VAL A 40 -2.95 -5.99 14.37
C VAL A 40 -3.29 -5.84 15.84
N ASN A 41 -3.58 -6.96 16.52
CA ASN A 41 -3.90 -6.97 17.94
C ASN A 41 -2.89 -7.82 18.73
N ASP A 42 -2.67 -7.47 19.99
CA ASP A 42 -1.89 -8.28 20.92
C ASP A 42 -2.67 -9.49 21.47
N ALA A 43 -2.02 -10.27 22.34
CA ALA A 43 -2.57 -11.44 23.01
C ALA A 43 -3.90 -11.18 23.76
N SER A 44 -4.07 -9.95 24.25
CA SER A 44 -5.23 -9.52 25.02
C SER A 44 -6.35 -8.95 24.14
N GLY A 45 -6.15 -8.93 22.82
CA GLY A 45 -7.07 -8.35 21.85
C GLY A 45 -6.99 -6.81 21.78
N ARG A 46 -5.94 -6.19 22.33
CA ARG A 46 -5.75 -4.74 22.24
C ARG A 46 -5.15 -4.38 20.89
N PRO A 47 -5.67 -3.35 20.20
CA PRO A 47 -5.07 -2.86 18.95
C PRO A 47 -3.65 -2.34 19.15
N LEU A 48 -2.73 -2.82 18.32
CA LEU A 48 -1.35 -2.35 18.25
C LEU A 48 -1.15 -1.37 17.11
N CYS A 49 -1.65 -1.69 15.91
CA CYS A 49 -1.59 -0.79 14.76
C CYS A 49 -2.63 -1.15 13.69
N ARG A 50 -2.97 -0.15 12.86
CA ARG A 50 -3.71 -0.34 11.61
C ARG A 50 -2.73 -0.60 10.48
N LEU A 51 -3.09 -1.50 9.58
CA LEU A 51 -2.40 -1.71 8.32
C LEU A 51 -3.32 -1.29 7.16
N ASN A 52 -2.75 -0.53 6.25
CA ASN A 52 -3.36 -0.18 4.99
C ASN A 52 -2.45 -0.61 3.84
N ILE A 53 -2.91 -1.57 3.06
CA ILE A 53 -2.17 -2.19 1.98
C ILE A 53 -2.14 -1.24 0.78
N LYS A 54 -0.97 -1.15 0.16
CA LYS A 54 -0.71 -0.40 -1.06
C LYS A 54 0.07 -1.27 -2.01
N PHE A 55 -0.32 -1.22 -3.27
CA PHE A 55 0.40 -1.85 -4.35
C PHE A 55 1.10 -0.79 -5.19
N HIS A 56 2.37 -1.02 -5.51
CA HIS A 56 3.15 -0.19 -6.40
C HIS A 56 3.81 -1.04 -7.48
N GLY A 57 3.32 -0.93 -8.72
CA GLY A 57 3.96 -1.59 -9.87
C GLY A 57 4.13 -0.71 -11.11
N THR A 58 3.49 0.46 -11.13
CA THR A 58 3.66 1.46 -12.19
C THR A 58 4.80 2.41 -11.82
N LEU A 59 5.83 2.46 -12.66
CA LEU A 59 6.97 3.34 -12.45
C LEU A 59 6.62 4.79 -12.76
N PHE A 60 7.04 5.70 -11.89
CA PHE A 60 7.09 7.13 -12.23
C PHE A 60 8.34 7.40 -13.07
N ARG A 61 8.23 7.22 -14.39
CA ARG A 61 9.40 7.26 -15.30
C ARG A 61 10.20 8.56 -15.25
N GLN A 62 9.53 9.68 -14.98
CA GLN A 62 10.16 11.00 -14.87
C GLN A 62 10.63 11.34 -13.45
N ALA A 63 10.64 10.38 -12.52
CA ALA A 63 10.97 10.61 -11.11
C ALA A 63 12.33 11.31 -10.91
N ARG A 64 13.33 11.03 -11.74
CA ARG A 64 14.66 11.66 -11.62
C ARG A 64 14.58 13.17 -11.84
N GLU A 65 13.90 13.58 -12.90
CA GLU A 65 13.75 14.98 -13.29
C GLU A 65 12.75 15.70 -12.36
N MET A 66 11.62 15.05 -12.10
CA MET A 66 10.52 15.69 -11.40
C MET A 66 10.73 15.71 -9.90
N VAL A 67 11.21 14.66 -9.27
CA VAL A 67 11.29 14.57 -7.80
C VAL A 67 12.64 14.08 -7.28
N GLY A 68 13.65 13.94 -8.14
CA GLY A 68 15.00 13.53 -7.72
C GLY A 68 15.11 12.10 -7.19
N LEU A 69 14.24 11.17 -7.63
CA LEU A 69 14.27 9.75 -7.27
C LEU A 69 14.57 8.86 -8.48
N ASP A 70 15.13 7.67 -8.25
CA ASP A 70 15.17 6.65 -9.30
C ASP A 70 13.75 6.12 -9.58
N PRO A 71 13.31 5.96 -10.85
CA PRO A 71 11.98 5.44 -11.14
C PRO A 71 11.69 4.06 -10.54
N ASN A 72 12.72 3.22 -10.37
CA ASN A 72 12.60 1.89 -9.74
C ASN A 72 12.59 1.96 -8.21
N ASP A 73 12.91 3.12 -7.64
CA ASP A 73 12.96 3.37 -6.20
C ASP A 73 11.92 4.42 -5.78
N CYS A 74 10.92 4.71 -6.61
CA CYS A 74 10.01 5.83 -6.41
C CYS A 74 8.56 5.36 -6.20
N PHE A 75 8.11 5.41 -4.95
CA PHE A 75 6.72 5.12 -4.58
C PHE A 75 5.93 6.42 -4.37
N ALA A 76 4.74 6.52 -4.96
CA ALA A 76 3.85 7.67 -4.79
C ALA A 76 2.70 7.33 -3.83
N LEU A 77 2.45 8.22 -2.86
CA LEU A 77 1.31 8.15 -1.96
C LEU A 77 0.61 9.51 -1.87
N ALA A 78 -0.70 9.50 -2.12
CA ALA A 78 -1.49 10.72 -2.06
C ALA A 78 -1.41 11.38 -0.68
N THR A 79 -1.08 12.67 -0.69
CA THR A 79 -0.91 13.51 0.51
C THR A 79 -2.15 13.50 1.42
N TYR A 80 -3.36 13.48 0.84
CA TYR A 80 -4.59 13.39 1.63
C TYR A 80 -4.72 12.05 2.37
N LYS A 81 -4.20 10.93 1.83
CA LYS A 81 -4.20 9.62 2.51
C LYS A 81 -3.29 9.65 3.72
N ILE A 82 -2.13 10.29 3.62
CA ILE A 82 -1.21 10.51 4.74
C ILE A 82 -1.91 11.32 5.85
N PHE A 83 -2.59 12.40 5.46
CA PHE A 83 -3.34 13.23 6.41
C PHE A 83 -4.49 12.49 7.09
N ASN A 84 -5.30 11.74 6.34
CA ASN A 84 -6.40 10.93 6.89
C ASN A 84 -5.89 9.85 7.85
N ALA A 85 -4.79 9.18 7.50
CA ALA A 85 -4.17 8.18 8.36
C ALA A 85 -3.70 8.78 9.70
N LEU A 86 -3.13 9.99 9.67
CA LEU A 86 -2.76 10.71 10.89
C LEU A 86 -3.96 11.10 11.75
N GLN A 87 -5.02 11.63 11.14
CA GLN A 87 -6.25 11.96 11.87
C GLN A 87 -6.83 10.70 12.53
N ARG A 88 -6.83 9.58 11.83
CA ARG A 88 -7.29 8.29 12.36
C ARG A 88 -6.43 7.83 13.53
N GLN A 89 -5.10 7.87 13.39
CA GLN A 89 -4.16 7.55 14.47
C GLN A 89 -4.40 8.42 15.72
N GLN A 90 -4.70 9.72 15.55
CA GLN A 90 -5.00 10.62 16.67
C GLN A 90 -6.33 10.31 17.35
N GLN A 91 -7.37 9.99 16.57
CA GLN A 91 -8.69 9.63 17.07
C GLN A 91 -8.64 8.33 17.88
N ASP A 92 -7.99 7.31 17.32
CA ASP A 92 -8.01 5.96 17.89
C ASP A 92 -6.89 5.72 18.92
N ARG A 93 -5.86 6.59 18.94
CA ARG A 93 -4.70 6.54 19.84
C ARG A 93 -3.80 5.31 19.69
N PHE A 94 -3.71 4.75 18.49
CA PHE A 94 -2.72 3.74 18.14
C PHE A 94 -2.20 3.92 16.70
N PRO A 95 -0.97 3.49 16.39
CA PRO A 95 -0.32 3.72 15.11
C PRO A 95 -1.11 3.31 13.86
N TYR A 96 -0.90 4.07 12.79
CA TYR A 96 -1.37 3.73 11.45
C TYR A 96 -0.17 3.48 10.53
N VAL A 97 -0.19 2.39 9.77
CA VAL A 97 0.92 1.96 8.92
C VAL A 97 0.44 1.72 7.49
N PHE A 98 1.18 2.25 6.53
CA PHE A 98 1.02 1.86 5.13
C PHE A 98 1.96 0.68 4.87
N LEU A 99 1.41 -0.43 4.36
CA LEU A 99 2.18 -1.60 3.96
C LEU A 99 2.18 -1.70 2.43
N ILE A 100 3.36 -1.56 1.84
CA ILE A 100 3.58 -1.38 0.41
C ILE A 100 4.20 -2.66 -0.16
N LEU A 101 3.54 -3.27 -1.13
CA LEU A 101 4.15 -4.26 -2.01
C LEU A 101 4.62 -3.55 -3.28
N SER A 102 5.93 -3.54 -3.50
CA SER A 102 6.54 -2.90 -4.67
C SER A 102 7.08 -3.95 -5.64
N ILE A 103 6.56 -3.95 -6.88
CA ILE A 103 6.99 -4.85 -7.96
C ILE A 103 7.13 -4.02 -9.24
N PRO A 104 8.30 -3.41 -9.48
CA PRO A 104 8.60 -2.63 -10.67
C PRO A 104 8.15 -3.33 -11.96
N GLY A 105 7.30 -2.67 -12.74
CA GLY A 105 6.84 -3.15 -14.04
C GLY A 105 5.60 -4.06 -14.02
N LEU A 106 5.12 -4.49 -12.84
CA LEU A 106 3.83 -5.17 -12.70
C LEU A 106 2.69 -4.14 -12.66
N SER A 107 2.47 -3.46 -13.79
CA SER A 107 1.42 -2.45 -13.96
C SER A 107 0.11 -3.05 -14.46
N ALA A 108 -0.98 -2.27 -14.39
CA ALA A 108 -2.27 -2.69 -14.95
C ALA A 108 -2.18 -3.04 -16.45
N SER A 109 -1.38 -2.29 -17.23
CA SER A 109 -1.15 -2.59 -18.64
C SER A 109 -0.32 -3.86 -18.87
N ALA A 110 0.56 -4.22 -17.94
CA ALA A 110 1.33 -5.46 -18.01
C ALA A 110 0.47 -6.70 -17.73
N VAL A 111 -0.63 -6.54 -16.97
CA VAL A 111 -1.56 -7.63 -16.64
C VAL A 111 -2.73 -7.70 -17.61
N ALA A 112 -3.11 -6.59 -18.25
CA ALA A 112 -4.27 -6.52 -19.14
C ALA A 112 -4.33 -7.64 -20.21
N PRO A 113 -3.24 -8.04 -20.89
CA PRO A 113 -3.29 -9.11 -21.90
C PRO A 113 -3.62 -10.50 -21.34
N SER A 114 -3.49 -10.69 -20.03
CA SER A 114 -3.81 -11.95 -19.36
C SER A 114 -5.26 -12.01 -18.88
N VAL A 115 -5.98 -10.88 -18.88
CA VAL A 115 -7.38 -10.80 -18.44
C VAL A 115 -8.30 -11.07 -19.64
N PRO A 116 -9.27 -11.99 -19.54
CA PRO A 116 -10.24 -12.25 -20.61
C PRO A 116 -10.93 -10.98 -21.13
N ASP A 117 -11.12 -10.89 -22.45
CA ASP A 117 -11.63 -9.71 -23.16
C ASP A 117 -13.01 -9.26 -22.66
N ASP A 118 -13.87 -10.19 -22.25
CA ASP A 118 -15.20 -9.90 -21.73
C ASP A 118 -15.14 -9.03 -20.46
N PHE A 119 -14.15 -9.24 -19.59
CA PHE A 119 -13.96 -8.41 -18.40
C PHE A 119 -13.40 -7.03 -18.75
N VAL A 120 -12.54 -6.94 -19.77
CA VAL A 120 -12.03 -5.67 -20.29
C VAL A 120 -13.16 -4.83 -20.89
N TRP A 121 -14.09 -5.49 -21.58
CA TRP A 121 -15.28 -4.83 -22.10
C TRP A 121 -16.17 -4.29 -20.98
N VAL A 122 -16.49 -5.11 -19.97
CA VAL A 122 -17.31 -4.67 -18.81
C VAL A 122 -16.67 -3.47 -18.08
N MET A 123 -15.34 -3.47 -17.92
CA MET A 123 -14.58 -2.34 -17.38
C MET A 123 -14.72 -1.03 -18.17
N SER A 124 -14.92 -1.13 -19.48
CA SER A 124 -15.02 0.02 -20.38
C SER A 124 -16.40 0.67 -20.40
N VAL A 125 -17.47 -0.11 -20.13
CA VAL A 125 -18.86 0.34 -20.31
C VAL A 125 -19.56 0.73 -19.00
N VAL A 126 -19.16 0.17 -17.85
CA VAL A 126 -19.88 0.39 -16.58
C VAL A 126 -19.37 1.63 -15.82
N LYS A 127 -20.30 2.51 -15.44
CA LYS A 127 -20.03 3.62 -14.49
C LYS A 127 -19.90 3.08 -13.07
N GLY A 128 -18.79 3.39 -12.40
CA GLY A 128 -18.47 2.88 -11.07
C GLY A 128 -17.32 1.87 -11.09
N ARG A 129 -16.16 2.30 -11.60
CA ARG A 129 -14.95 1.48 -11.79
C ARG A 129 -14.64 0.56 -10.62
N ARG A 130 -14.78 1.05 -9.38
CA ARG A 130 -14.43 0.27 -8.18
C ARG A 130 -15.23 -1.03 -8.01
N VAL A 131 -16.56 -0.96 -8.08
CA VAL A 131 -17.43 -2.14 -7.87
C VAL A 131 -17.21 -3.19 -8.96
N VAL A 132 -16.98 -2.72 -10.19
CA VAL A 132 -16.72 -3.58 -11.35
C VAL A 132 -15.37 -4.27 -11.22
N GLU A 133 -14.34 -3.52 -10.82
CA GLU A 133 -13.00 -4.05 -10.63
C GLU A 133 -12.93 -5.10 -9.50
N GLU A 134 -13.65 -4.88 -8.39
CA GLU A 134 -13.79 -5.88 -7.31
C GLU A 134 -14.50 -7.14 -7.79
N ALA A 135 -15.57 -7.00 -8.58
CA ALA A 135 -16.28 -8.14 -9.17
C ALA A 135 -15.39 -8.96 -10.13
N ILE A 136 -14.59 -8.28 -10.97
CA ILE A 136 -13.65 -8.95 -11.87
C ILE A 136 -12.54 -9.65 -11.09
N ALA A 137 -11.99 -9.02 -10.05
CA ALA A 137 -10.99 -9.67 -9.21
C ALA A 137 -11.53 -10.93 -8.52
N LYS A 138 -12.80 -10.91 -8.09
CA LYS A 138 -13.48 -12.09 -7.55
C LYS A 138 -13.69 -13.17 -8.60
N GLU A 139 -14.07 -12.79 -9.82
CA GLU A 139 -14.30 -13.73 -10.92
C GLU A 139 -13.02 -14.39 -11.40
N LEU A 140 -11.95 -13.61 -11.56
CA LEU A 140 -10.61 -14.13 -11.89
C LEU A 140 -10.08 -15.09 -10.81
N GLY A 141 -10.56 -14.98 -9.56
CA GLY A 141 -10.24 -15.92 -8.49
C GLY A 141 -10.96 -17.27 -8.58
N ARG A 142 -11.83 -17.49 -9.58
CA ARG A 142 -12.53 -18.78 -9.77
C ARG A 142 -11.62 -19.84 -10.40
N PRO A 143 -11.92 -21.14 -10.21
CA PRO A 143 -11.11 -22.24 -10.76
C PRO A 143 -10.87 -22.16 -12.26
N GLU A 144 -11.85 -21.66 -13.02
CA GLU A 144 -11.79 -21.48 -14.48
C GLU A 144 -10.76 -20.45 -14.95
N HIS A 145 -10.29 -19.57 -14.05
CA HIS A 145 -9.28 -18.54 -14.30
C HIS A 145 -8.05 -18.68 -13.40
N ALA A 146 -7.93 -19.82 -12.70
CA ALA A 146 -6.89 -20.06 -11.70
C ALA A 146 -5.48 -19.86 -12.27
N ASP A 147 -5.22 -20.25 -13.51
CA ASP A 147 -3.88 -20.13 -14.12
C ASP A 147 -3.45 -18.67 -14.31
N VAL A 148 -4.36 -17.80 -14.76
CA VAL A 148 -4.11 -16.36 -14.92
C VAL A 148 -3.88 -15.71 -13.56
N PHE A 149 -4.77 -16.01 -12.61
CA PHE A 149 -4.72 -15.47 -11.27
C PHE A 149 -3.45 -15.89 -10.54
N GLN A 150 -3.12 -17.17 -10.59
CA GLN A 150 -1.92 -17.73 -9.98
C GLN A 150 -0.65 -17.24 -10.68
N GLY A 151 -0.67 -17.06 -12.00
CA GLY A 151 0.46 -16.48 -12.74
C GLY A 151 0.81 -15.07 -12.27
N ILE A 152 -0.20 -14.21 -12.05
CA ILE A 152 0.03 -12.85 -11.50
C ILE A 152 0.47 -12.92 -10.04
N LEU A 153 -0.16 -13.78 -9.23
CA LEU A 153 0.18 -13.94 -7.82
C LEU A 153 1.61 -14.49 -7.63
N ASN A 154 2.07 -15.37 -8.52
CA ASN A 154 3.44 -15.87 -8.52
C ASN A 154 4.44 -14.75 -8.81
N ARG A 155 4.14 -13.83 -9.73
CA ARG A 155 4.96 -12.63 -9.92
C ARG A 155 4.95 -11.73 -8.68
N MET A 156 3.88 -11.79 -7.89
CA MET A 156 3.80 -11.06 -6.61
C MET A 156 4.65 -11.64 -5.49
N THR A 157 5.17 -12.86 -5.62
CA THR A 157 6.09 -13.41 -4.62
C THR A 157 7.50 -12.84 -4.75
N GLU A 158 7.86 -12.28 -5.91
CA GLU A 158 9.13 -11.59 -6.15
C GLU A 158 9.21 -10.24 -5.41
N GLY A 159 8.05 -9.66 -5.07
CA GLY A 159 7.97 -8.39 -4.36
C GLY A 159 8.21 -8.53 -2.86
N GLU A 160 8.96 -7.58 -2.30
CA GLU A 160 9.12 -7.42 -0.85
C GLU A 160 8.05 -6.46 -0.32
N PHE A 161 7.41 -6.84 0.80
CA PHE A 161 6.62 -5.89 1.56
C PHE A 161 7.53 -4.97 2.36
N ARG A 162 7.26 -3.67 2.26
CA ARG A 162 7.89 -2.61 3.05
C ARG A 162 6.84 -1.74 3.68
N LEU A 163 7.17 -1.04 4.75
CA LEU A 163 6.21 -0.25 5.50
C LEU A 163 6.74 1.14 5.83
N ILE A 164 5.80 2.04 6.07
CA ILE A 164 6.04 3.40 6.57
C ILE A 164 4.89 3.78 7.49
N SER A 165 5.18 4.26 8.69
CA SER A 165 4.13 4.76 9.57
C SER A 165 3.55 6.07 9.04
N ALA A 166 2.29 6.37 9.37
CA ALA A 166 1.67 7.64 9.02
C ALA A 166 2.43 8.85 9.58
N ARG A 167 3.08 8.68 10.75
CA ARG A 167 3.93 9.69 11.38
C ARG A 167 5.19 9.95 10.59
N ARG A 168 5.88 8.89 10.15
CA ARG A 168 7.06 9.00 9.30
C ARG A 168 6.72 9.61 7.94
N ALA A 169 5.67 9.11 7.29
CA ALA A 169 5.20 9.63 6.01
C ALA A 169 4.88 11.13 6.07
N PHE A 170 4.25 11.58 7.16
CA PHE A 170 3.95 13.00 7.34
C PHE A 170 5.17 13.85 7.67
N ALA A 171 6.11 13.34 8.49
CA ALA A 171 7.36 14.03 8.77
C ALA A 171 8.14 14.28 7.47
N LEU A 172 8.31 13.23 6.64
CA LEU A 172 8.95 13.33 5.33
C LEU A 172 8.19 14.27 4.39
N LEU A 173 6.85 14.21 4.35
CA LEU A 173 6.04 15.15 3.56
C LEU A 173 6.29 16.60 3.96
N ARG A 174 6.37 16.90 5.26
CA ARG A 174 6.63 18.26 5.74
C ARG A 174 8.04 18.71 5.36
N ASP A 175 9.02 17.84 5.58
CA ASP A 175 10.43 18.17 5.45
C ASP A 175 10.88 18.25 3.97
N LEU A 176 10.23 17.48 3.08
CA LEU A 176 10.57 17.36 1.66
C LEU A 176 9.47 17.88 0.73
N LEU A 177 8.54 18.70 1.22
CA LEU A 177 7.33 19.13 0.49
C LEU A 177 7.67 19.66 -0.91
N PHE A 178 8.63 20.56 -1.02
CA PHE A 178 8.98 21.20 -2.29
C PHE A 178 9.82 20.31 -3.21
N ASP A 179 10.52 19.33 -2.66
CA ASP A 179 11.40 18.41 -3.42
C ASP A 179 10.61 17.23 -3.98
N ARG A 180 9.74 16.63 -3.17
CA ARG A 180 9.09 15.35 -3.44
C ARG A 180 7.62 15.44 -3.82
N VAL A 181 6.96 16.59 -3.63
CA VAL A 181 5.59 16.82 -4.14
C VAL A 181 5.66 17.67 -5.41
N PHE A 182 5.65 17.03 -6.57
CA PHE A 182 5.74 17.75 -7.86
C PHE A 182 4.63 18.80 -8.03
N ALA A 183 3.42 18.47 -7.60
CA ALA A 183 2.25 19.32 -7.77
C ALA A 183 2.39 20.72 -7.14
N VAL A 184 3.14 20.88 -6.03
CA VAL A 184 3.31 22.20 -5.38
C VAL A 184 4.19 23.15 -6.19
N ARG A 185 5.00 22.63 -7.12
CA ARG A 185 5.85 23.42 -8.02
C ARG A 185 5.15 23.81 -9.32
N VAL A 186 3.97 23.26 -9.59
CA VAL A 186 3.23 23.49 -10.83
C VAL A 186 2.09 24.47 -10.60
N PRO A 187 2.15 25.68 -11.18
CA PRO A 187 1.03 26.62 -11.13
C PRO A 187 -0.24 25.98 -11.71
N ARG A 188 -1.35 26.09 -10.98
CA ARG A 188 -2.66 25.57 -11.40
C ARG A 188 -2.63 24.06 -11.72
N PHE A 189 -1.86 23.27 -10.98
CA PHE A 189 -1.72 21.82 -11.18
C PHE A 189 -3.05 21.11 -11.46
N ASN A 190 -4.08 21.32 -10.63
CA ASN A 190 -5.39 20.67 -10.81
C ASN A 190 -6.15 21.07 -12.09
N GLN A 191 -5.82 22.21 -12.70
CA GLN A 191 -6.39 22.64 -13.98
C GLN A 191 -5.66 21.96 -15.15
N ASN A 192 -4.33 21.84 -15.03
CA ASN A 192 -3.47 21.23 -16.06
C ASN A 192 -3.55 19.71 -16.05
N TYR A 193 -3.77 19.12 -14.87
CA TYR A 193 -3.84 17.69 -14.61
C TYR A 193 -5.16 17.35 -13.92
N ARG A 194 -6.26 17.43 -14.68
CA ARG A 194 -7.60 17.13 -14.15
C ARG A 194 -7.63 15.70 -13.60
N ASN A 195 -8.15 15.54 -12.38
CA ASN A 195 -8.26 14.28 -11.64
C ASN A 195 -6.92 13.64 -11.20
N ALA A 196 -5.78 14.34 -11.33
CA ALA A 196 -4.54 13.85 -10.73
C ALA A 196 -4.57 14.01 -9.21
N GLU A 197 -4.07 12.99 -8.49
CA GLU A 197 -3.83 13.10 -7.05
C GLU A 197 -2.60 14.01 -6.79
N ILE A 198 -2.58 14.68 -5.63
CA ILE A 198 -1.40 15.39 -5.15
C ILE A 198 -0.57 14.39 -4.34
N ASP A 199 0.48 13.87 -4.95
CA ASP A 199 1.27 12.76 -4.41
C ASP A 199 2.59 13.20 -3.79
N MET A 200 2.90 12.60 -2.64
CA MET A 200 4.23 12.56 -2.05
C MET A 200 4.99 11.37 -2.60
N HIS A 201 6.23 11.59 -3.04
CA HIS A 201 7.09 10.56 -3.61
C HIS A 201 8.16 10.15 -2.60
N PHE A 202 8.24 8.85 -2.33
CA PHE A 202 9.14 8.24 -1.36
C PHE A 202 10.19 7.36 -2.04
N SER A 203 11.40 7.35 -1.48
CA SER A 203 12.42 6.35 -1.78
C SER A 203 12.03 5.01 -1.13
N ILE A 204 11.78 3.99 -1.95
CA ILE A 204 11.41 2.65 -1.44
C ILE A 204 12.55 2.06 -0.62
N SER A 205 13.79 2.27 -1.04
CA SER A 205 14.99 1.70 -0.43
C SER A 205 15.46 2.44 0.82
N GLN A 206 15.34 3.77 0.84
CA GLN A 206 15.89 4.62 1.92
C GLN A 206 14.86 5.04 2.96
N GLU A 207 13.60 5.21 2.57
CA GLU A 207 12.58 5.83 3.43
C GLU A 207 11.57 4.82 3.98
N LEU A 208 11.34 3.70 3.29
CA LEU A 208 10.48 2.62 3.76
C LEU A 208 11.29 1.53 4.46
N THR A 209 10.71 0.97 5.52
CA THR A 209 11.30 -0.09 6.32
C THR A 209 10.92 -1.47 5.76
N PRO A 210 11.87 -2.37 5.46
CA PRO A 210 11.55 -3.75 5.10
C PRO A 210 10.75 -4.45 6.19
N VAL A 211 9.76 -5.28 5.81
CA VAL A 211 9.01 -6.04 6.82
C VAL A 211 9.92 -6.98 7.60
N ALA A 212 10.96 -7.55 6.99
CA ALA A 212 11.94 -8.37 7.71
C ALA A 212 12.52 -7.61 8.93
N THR A 213 12.92 -6.35 8.75
CA THR A 213 13.41 -5.49 9.85
C THR A 213 12.33 -5.24 10.90
N PHE A 214 11.07 -5.06 10.49
CA PHE A 214 9.95 -4.94 11.42
C PHE A 214 9.72 -6.21 12.25
N LEU A 215 9.83 -7.40 11.63
CA LEU A 215 9.74 -8.69 12.32
C LEU A 215 10.90 -8.88 13.30
N GLU A 216 12.12 -8.48 12.93
CA GLU A 216 13.27 -8.52 13.85
C GLU A 216 13.05 -7.64 15.08
N ILE A 217 12.45 -6.46 14.92
CA ILE A 217 12.07 -5.59 16.05
C ILE A 217 11.02 -6.26 16.93
N LEU A 218 10.02 -6.91 16.33
CA LEU A 218 9.01 -7.67 17.07
C LEU A 218 9.58 -8.84 17.87
N ASP A 219 10.66 -9.47 17.38
CA ASP A 219 11.29 -10.61 18.04
C ASP A 219 12.24 -10.21 19.16
N ARG A 220 12.91 -9.05 19.00
CA ARG A 220 13.93 -8.58 19.95
C ARG A 220 13.39 -7.64 21.02
N ASP A 221 12.46 -6.78 20.65
CA ASP A 221 11.93 -5.72 21.50
C ASP A 221 10.50 -6.04 21.95
N SER A 222 9.99 -5.32 22.97
CA SER A 222 8.59 -5.49 23.37
C SER A 222 7.62 -4.85 22.37
N LEU A 223 6.38 -5.34 22.33
CA LEU A 223 5.31 -4.74 21.51
C LEU A 223 5.10 -3.25 21.81
N GLN A 224 5.33 -2.81 23.05
CA GLN A 224 5.28 -1.39 23.40
C GLN A 224 6.39 -0.58 22.72
N VAL A 225 7.61 -1.11 22.63
CA VAL A 225 8.71 -0.44 21.92
C VAL A 225 8.35 -0.24 20.46
N LEU A 226 7.81 -1.27 19.81
CA LEU A 226 7.37 -1.15 18.41
C LEU A 226 6.30 -0.06 18.26
N ALA A 227 5.27 -0.07 19.10
CA ALA A 227 4.20 0.93 19.04
C ALA A 227 4.73 2.36 19.20
N VAL A 228 5.70 2.57 20.11
CA VAL A 228 6.37 3.85 20.31
C VAL A 228 7.19 4.27 19.09
N ARG A 229 7.95 3.35 18.47
CA ARG A 229 8.72 3.66 17.26
C ARG A 229 7.84 4.08 16.10
N LEU A 230 6.72 3.37 15.89
CA LEU A 230 5.72 3.71 14.87
C LEU A 230 5.10 5.09 15.14
N ASP A 231 4.75 5.39 16.40
CA ASP A 231 4.15 6.67 16.79
C ASP A 231 5.13 7.85 16.67
N ARG A 232 6.43 7.60 16.87
CA ARG A 232 7.50 8.59 16.67
C ARG A 232 7.91 8.79 15.22
N GLY A 233 7.45 7.92 14.30
CA GLY A 233 7.85 7.97 12.89
C GLY A 233 9.27 7.46 12.64
N GLU A 234 9.79 6.61 13.52
CA GLU A 234 11.10 5.95 13.34
C GLU A 234 11.04 4.83 12.29
N ILE A 235 9.83 4.36 11.96
CA ILE A 235 9.52 3.23 11.07
C ILE A 235 8.57 3.66 9.96
#